data_AF-A0A942PDI2-F1
#
_entry.id   AF-A0A942PDI2-F1
#
_cell.length_a   1.000
_cell.length_b   1.000
_cell.length_c   1.000
_cell.angle_alpha   90.00
_cell.angle_beta   90.00
_cell.angle_gamma   90.00
#
_symmetry.space_group_name_H-M   'P 1'
#
loop_
_entity.id
_entity.type
_entity.pdbx_description
1 polymer ?
#
loop_
_entity_poly.entity_id
_entity_poly.type
_entity_poly.pdbx_seq_one_letter_code
_entity_poly.pdbx_strand_id
1 'polypeptide(L)'
;PPRPLVEAPNFALSLPQARTKSGAAQTAKDLTEHPWAGTSVRLTLTARDEAGNEGRSEPRETRIPQRSFQKPLARVLIEQRRELAFDANARGRVQHALDALMIAPERFTPEPSVFLGLRTASTRLKIARTDDDLRGVIGYLWEIAVLIEDGTLSDVERELRAAENALRQALERDATPEEIKQLMDRLRAALDRYLQALAEQQRRDNNNPDLQRPDSNTRVVRPQDLKNMLDQIERMAKNGDRQSAQKLLDQLQSLMENLQKNRRQAGPPQNQDNPLDELGRMIQQQQRLRDRTFQEGQQNRRQQQQQGQQKNGRNQMGQLQQGQGDLRQQLEKMIEQLRRQQQQQNGAGEGPGKDAADALGRAEEAMRDAENSLGNGDADGAAESQGRALSQLRRGAQAMADAMQQGGPGDGPGSPEGPEANSAERTDPLGRPVRNREFGDDYTVKVPDEIDTQRARRVLEELRRRLSDPSRPRLELDYLDRLLQDY
;
A
#
# COMPACT_ATOMS: atom_id res chain seq x y z
N PRO A 1 2.35 -46.50 -9.49
CA PRO A 1 2.79 -45.69 -8.31
C PRO A 1 3.29 -44.34 -8.80
N PRO A 2 3.10 -43.25 -8.03
CA PRO A 2 3.64 -41.94 -8.41
C PRO A 2 5.17 -42.01 -8.51
N ARG A 3 5.73 -41.31 -9.49
CA ARG A 3 7.17 -41.30 -9.77
C ARG A 3 7.74 -39.89 -9.56
N PRO A 4 8.07 -39.50 -8.32
CA PRO A 4 8.52 -38.15 -8.02
C PRO A 4 9.87 -37.86 -8.70
N LEU A 5 9.97 -36.69 -9.33
CA LEU A 5 11.21 -36.23 -9.97
C LEU A 5 12.07 -35.41 -9.03
N VAL A 6 11.48 -34.87 -7.97
CA VAL A 6 12.13 -33.94 -7.04
C VAL A 6 11.96 -34.45 -5.62
N GLU A 7 13.08 -34.62 -4.92
CA GLU A 7 13.10 -35.05 -3.54
C GLU A 7 12.63 -33.95 -2.58
N ALA A 8 12.30 -34.34 -1.35
CA ALA A 8 12.05 -33.36 -0.29
C ALA A 8 13.31 -32.52 -0.05
N PRO A 9 13.17 -31.21 0.24
CA PRO A 9 14.31 -30.35 0.47
C PRO A 9 15.12 -30.83 1.68
N ASN A 10 16.41 -31.05 1.45
CA ASN A 10 17.38 -31.45 2.47
C ASN A 10 18.61 -30.53 2.37
N PHE A 11 18.95 -29.83 3.45
CA PHE A 11 20.08 -28.90 3.49
C PHE A 11 20.70 -28.86 4.88
N ALA A 12 22.01 -28.60 4.92
CA ALA A 12 22.75 -28.45 6.17
C ALA A 12 22.30 -27.18 6.90
N LEU A 13 22.19 -27.29 8.22
CA LEU A 13 21.92 -26.16 9.11
C LEU A 13 23.23 -25.59 9.65
N SER A 14 23.24 -24.28 9.87
CA SER A 14 24.30 -23.60 10.59
C SER A 14 24.40 -24.16 12.00
N LEU A 15 25.61 -24.58 12.40
CA LEU A 15 25.89 -25.02 13.74
C LEU A 15 26.27 -23.83 14.63
N PRO A 16 25.94 -23.86 15.94
CA PRO A 16 26.48 -22.91 16.91
C PRO A 16 28.01 -23.05 17.00
N GLN A 17 28.70 -22.07 17.61
CA GLN A 17 30.16 -22.01 17.63
C GLN A 17 30.82 -23.35 18.00
N ALA A 18 31.89 -23.69 17.27
CA ALA A 18 32.61 -24.94 17.39
C ALA A 18 33.03 -25.21 18.85
N ARG A 19 32.75 -26.42 19.35
CA ARG A 19 33.07 -26.94 20.71
C ARG A 19 32.15 -26.51 21.86
N THR A 20 30.98 -25.96 21.57
CA THR A 20 29.95 -25.74 22.62
C THR A 20 29.04 -26.98 22.76
N LYS A 21 28.79 -27.44 23.99
CA LYS A 21 27.84 -28.54 24.27
C LYS A 21 26.38 -28.15 24.03
N SER A 22 26.10 -26.85 24.01
CA SER A 22 24.78 -26.25 23.79
C SER A 22 24.95 -24.88 23.15
N GLY A 23 24.07 -24.51 22.22
CA GLY A 23 24.05 -23.19 21.62
C GLY A 23 22.85 -22.99 20.71
N ALA A 24 22.58 -21.74 20.35
CA ALA A 24 21.55 -21.37 19.40
C ALA A 24 22.20 -21.00 18.06
N ALA A 25 21.63 -21.49 16.96
CA ALA A 25 22.00 -21.10 15.61
C ALA A 25 20.73 -20.92 14.78
N GLN A 26 20.79 -20.01 13.81
CA GLN A 26 19.70 -19.76 12.89
C GLN A 26 20.17 -20.02 11.46
N THR A 27 19.33 -20.68 10.67
CA THR A 27 19.56 -20.94 9.25
C THR A 27 18.38 -20.37 8.47
N ALA A 28 18.65 -19.45 7.56
CA ALA A 28 17.65 -18.96 6.61
C ALA A 28 17.89 -19.64 5.26
N LYS A 29 16.88 -20.34 4.74
CA LYS A 29 16.91 -20.95 3.41
C LYS A 29 15.64 -20.56 2.67
N ASP A 30 15.81 -19.96 1.50
CA ASP A 30 14.68 -19.69 0.61
C ASP A 30 14.27 -20.99 -0.10
N LEU A 31 13.02 -21.38 0.11
CA LEU A 31 12.38 -22.54 -0.51
C LEU A 31 11.18 -22.14 -1.39
N THR A 32 10.96 -20.84 -1.59
CA THR A 32 9.78 -20.34 -2.33
C THR A 32 9.76 -20.76 -3.79
N GLU A 33 10.95 -20.99 -4.39
CA GLU A 33 11.09 -21.51 -5.74
C GLU A 33 10.98 -23.04 -5.81
N HIS A 34 11.11 -23.75 -4.68
CA HIS A 34 11.15 -25.20 -4.67
C HIS A 34 9.81 -25.80 -5.12
N PRO A 35 9.76 -26.93 -5.86
CA PRO A 35 8.49 -27.58 -6.24
C PRO A 35 7.60 -28.02 -5.07
N TRP A 36 8.19 -28.16 -3.89
CA TRP A 36 7.47 -28.45 -2.63
C TRP A 36 6.93 -27.19 -1.93
N ALA A 37 7.18 -25.99 -2.46
CA ALA A 37 6.61 -24.78 -1.91
C ALA A 37 5.07 -24.89 -1.83
N GLY A 38 4.51 -24.51 -0.68
CA GLY A 38 3.06 -24.54 -0.45
C GLY A 38 2.48 -25.89 -0.04
N THR A 39 3.30 -26.94 0.07
CA THR A 39 2.85 -28.23 0.61
C THR A 39 3.05 -28.30 2.13
N SER A 40 2.22 -29.12 2.78
CA SER A 40 2.42 -29.49 4.18
C SER A 40 3.49 -30.59 4.25
N VAL A 41 4.48 -30.40 5.11
CA VAL A 41 5.62 -31.29 5.27
C VAL A 41 5.84 -31.64 6.74
N ARG A 42 6.46 -32.78 6.98
CA ARG A 42 7.01 -33.15 8.30
C ARG A 42 8.50 -32.86 8.30
N LEU A 43 8.91 -31.92 9.13
CA LEU A 43 10.30 -31.51 9.30
C LEU A 43 10.94 -32.35 10.41
N THR A 44 12.05 -33.00 10.09
CA THR A 44 12.86 -33.79 11.03
C THR A 44 14.27 -33.25 11.01
N LEU A 45 14.80 -32.89 12.18
CA LEU A 45 16.20 -32.50 12.32
C LEU A 45 17.04 -33.75 12.50
N THR A 46 18.15 -33.85 11.76
CA THR A 46 19.14 -34.92 11.93
C THR A 46 20.47 -34.29 12.32
N ALA A 47 21.06 -34.78 13.41
CA ALA A 47 22.39 -34.39 13.86
C ALA A 47 23.31 -35.60 13.77
N ARG A 48 24.52 -35.40 13.24
CA ARG A 48 25.58 -36.41 13.21
C ARG A 48 26.75 -35.94 14.06
N ASP A 49 27.25 -36.79 14.95
CA ASP A 49 28.43 -36.50 15.77
C ASP A 49 29.75 -36.87 15.06
N GLU A 50 30.89 -36.57 15.70
CA GLU A 50 32.23 -36.89 15.17
C GLU A 50 32.49 -38.41 15.10
N ALA A 51 31.85 -39.20 15.96
CA ALA A 51 31.93 -40.65 15.96
C ALA A 51 31.04 -41.31 14.89
N GLY A 52 30.24 -40.51 14.15
CA GLY A 52 29.36 -40.98 13.09
C GLY A 52 27.96 -41.42 13.56
N ASN A 53 27.62 -41.23 14.84
CA ASN A 53 26.28 -41.51 15.34
C ASN A 53 25.28 -40.46 14.86
N GLU A 54 24.06 -40.89 14.55
CA GLU A 54 22.98 -40.01 14.09
C GLU A 54 21.83 -39.96 15.10
N GLY A 55 21.46 -38.75 15.52
CA GLY A 55 20.26 -38.47 16.29
C GLY A 55 19.21 -37.79 15.43
N ARG A 56 17.93 -38.10 15.64
CA ARG A 56 16.80 -37.47 14.95
C ARG A 56 15.85 -36.83 15.95
N SER A 57 15.32 -35.65 15.62
CA SER A 57 14.26 -35.02 16.41
C SER A 57 12.91 -35.71 16.18
N GLU A 58 11.94 -35.40 17.03
CA GLU A 58 10.54 -35.65 16.69
C GLU A 58 10.15 -34.85 15.42
N PRO A 59 9.35 -35.43 14.51
CA PRO A 59 8.86 -34.73 13.34
C PRO A 59 7.89 -33.60 13.73
N ARG A 60 8.06 -32.41 13.15
CA ARG A 60 7.08 -31.32 13.27
C ARG A 60 6.40 -31.03 11.95
N GLU A 61 5.08 -30.91 11.99
CA GLU A 61 4.31 -30.51 10.82
C GLU A 61 4.40 -29.00 10.60
N THR A 62 4.65 -28.61 9.36
CA THR A 62 4.66 -27.21 8.93
C THR A 62 4.32 -27.11 7.45
N ARG A 63 4.03 -25.90 6.98
CA ARG A 63 3.79 -25.63 5.55
C ARG A 63 4.95 -24.84 4.98
N ILE A 64 5.52 -25.30 3.87
CA ILE A 64 6.58 -24.56 3.20
C ILE A 64 6.00 -23.27 2.62
N PRO A 65 6.58 -22.09 2.92
CA PRO A 65 6.17 -20.84 2.29
C PRO A 65 6.26 -20.93 0.76
N GLN A 66 5.29 -20.34 0.06
CA GLN A 66 5.28 -20.29 -1.40
C GLN A 66 5.17 -18.86 -1.89
N ARG A 67 5.75 -18.60 -3.07
CA ARG A 67 5.47 -17.39 -3.82
C ARG A 67 3.99 -17.35 -4.19
N SER A 68 3.35 -16.20 -3.99
CA SER A 68 1.98 -15.98 -4.45
C SER A 68 2.00 -15.58 -5.92
N PHE A 69 1.24 -16.30 -6.73
CA PHE A 69 0.97 -15.96 -8.13
C PHE A 69 -0.45 -15.38 -8.19
N GLN A 70 -0.64 -14.23 -8.82
CA GLN A 70 -1.94 -13.58 -8.98
C GLN A 70 -2.52 -13.83 -10.37
N LYS A 71 -1.67 -13.91 -11.40
CA LYS A 71 -2.15 -14.08 -12.77
C LYS A 71 -2.64 -15.51 -13.01
N PRO A 72 -3.85 -15.71 -13.56
CA PRO A 72 -4.42 -17.05 -13.76
C PRO A 72 -3.50 -17.99 -14.55
N LEU A 73 -2.88 -17.49 -15.62
CA LEU A 73 -1.96 -18.29 -16.43
C LEU A 73 -0.74 -18.76 -15.62
N ALA A 74 -0.12 -17.87 -14.84
CA ALA A 74 1.03 -18.23 -14.02
C ALA A 74 0.66 -19.25 -12.93
N ARG A 75 -0.51 -19.11 -12.30
CA ARG A 75 -1.05 -20.10 -11.34
C ARG A 75 -1.17 -21.49 -11.96
N VAL A 76 -1.77 -21.58 -13.15
CA VAL A 76 -1.94 -22.86 -13.85
C VAL A 76 -0.58 -23.48 -14.16
N LEU A 77 0.41 -22.69 -14.62
CA LEU A 77 1.74 -23.22 -14.89
C LEU A 77 2.44 -23.77 -13.65
N ILE A 78 2.30 -23.10 -12.50
CA ILE A 78 2.88 -23.59 -11.23
C ILE A 78 2.19 -24.85 -10.75
N GLU A 79 0.88 -24.96 -10.97
CA GLU A 79 0.15 -26.21 -10.71
C GLU A 79 0.65 -27.35 -11.59
N GLN A 80 0.81 -27.11 -12.90
CA GLN A 80 1.34 -28.09 -13.85
C GLN A 80 2.78 -28.49 -13.52
N ARG A 81 3.62 -27.52 -13.14
CA ARG A 81 4.98 -27.73 -12.66
C ARG A 81 4.99 -28.66 -11.45
N ARG A 82 4.11 -28.42 -10.49
CA ARG A 82 4.01 -29.20 -9.26
C ARG A 82 3.53 -30.62 -9.54
N GLU A 83 2.53 -30.78 -10.40
CA GLU A 83 2.03 -32.10 -10.82
C GLU A 83 3.16 -32.93 -11.46
N LEU A 84 3.92 -32.31 -12.39
CA LEU A 84 5.05 -32.97 -13.03
C LEU A 84 6.17 -33.31 -12.04
N ALA A 85 6.44 -32.44 -11.07
CA ALA A 85 7.48 -32.65 -10.06
C ALA A 85 7.19 -33.83 -9.12
N PHE A 86 5.93 -34.02 -8.73
CA PHE A 86 5.53 -35.11 -7.83
C PHE A 86 5.24 -36.43 -8.56
N ASP A 87 4.89 -36.38 -9.84
CA ASP A 87 4.66 -37.60 -10.63
C ASP A 87 5.05 -37.41 -12.10
N ALA A 88 6.17 -38.00 -12.49
CA ALA A 88 6.62 -38.01 -13.88
C ALA A 88 5.63 -38.70 -14.83
N ASN A 89 4.74 -39.58 -14.32
CA ASN A 89 3.69 -40.20 -15.13
C ASN A 89 2.60 -39.20 -15.53
N ALA A 90 2.51 -38.04 -14.85
CA ALA A 90 1.59 -36.96 -15.20
C ALA A 90 1.97 -36.22 -16.47
N ARG A 91 3.13 -36.52 -17.07
CA ARG A 91 3.62 -35.90 -18.33
C ARG A 91 2.54 -35.73 -19.38
N GLY A 92 1.73 -36.76 -19.64
CA GLY A 92 0.66 -36.70 -20.65
C GLY A 92 -0.41 -35.67 -20.32
N ARG A 93 -0.85 -35.60 -19.05
CA ARG A 93 -1.84 -34.62 -18.59
C ARG A 93 -1.29 -33.21 -18.65
N VAL A 94 -0.06 -33.00 -18.16
CA VAL A 94 0.63 -31.71 -18.22
C VAL A 94 0.82 -31.25 -19.66
N GLN A 95 1.14 -32.17 -20.57
CA GLN A 95 1.23 -31.89 -22.00
C GLN A 95 -0.10 -31.37 -22.58
N HIS A 96 -1.21 -32.05 -22.27
CA HIS A 96 -2.54 -31.61 -22.70
C HIS A 96 -2.92 -30.25 -22.10
N ALA A 97 -2.59 -29.99 -20.84
CA ALA A 97 -2.83 -28.71 -20.20
C ALA A 97 -2.04 -27.58 -20.90
N LEU A 98 -0.75 -27.78 -21.17
CA LEU A 98 0.06 -26.80 -21.90
C LEU A 98 -0.47 -26.56 -23.32
N ASP A 99 -0.86 -27.61 -24.03
CA ASP A 99 -1.44 -27.48 -25.37
C ASP A 99 -2.80 -26.76 -25.34
N ALA A 100 -3.63 -27.00 -24.30
CA ALA A 100 -4.92 -26.32 -24.11
C ALA A 100 -4.75 -24.80 -23.87
N LEU A 101 -3.72 -24.39 -23.11
CA LEU A 101 -3.40 -22.98 -22.89
C LEU A 101 -3.04 -22.24 -24.19
N MET A 102 -2.68 -22.96 -25.25
CA MET A 102 -2.30 -22.41 -26.55
C MET A 102 -3.41 -22.53 -27.63
N ILE A 103 -4.61 -23.02 -27.29
CA ILE A 103 -5.72 -23.18 -28.27
C ILE A 103 -6.25 -21.83 -28.78
N ALA A 104 -6.31 -20.83 -27.91
CA ALA A 104 -6.77 -19.48 -28.25
C ALA A 104 -5.75 -18.45 -27.74
N PRO A 105 -4.60 -18.31 -28.43
CA PRO A 105 -3.50 -17.49 -27.96
C PRO A 105 -3.88 -16.01 -27.82
N GLU A 106 -4.82 -15.53 -28.64
CA GLU A 106 -5.34 -14.15 -28.54
C GLU A 106 -6.06 -13.88 -27.22
N ARG A 107 -6.61 -14.93 -26.59
CA ARG A 107 -7.32 -14.83 -25.30
C ARG A 107 -6.42 -15.15 -24.10
N PHE A 108 -5.56 -16.16 -24.23
CA PHE A 108 -4.83 -16.72 -23.09
C PHE A 108 -3.35 -16.33 -23.05
N THR A 109 -2.75 -15.96 -24.18
CA THR A 109 -1.31 -15.63 -24.29
C THR A 109 -1.08 -14.50 -25.31
N PRO A 110 -1.64 -13.29 -25.09
CA PRO A 110 -1.55 -12.21 -26.06
C PRO A 110 -0.12 -11.70 -26.28
N GLU A 111 0.79 -11.90 -25.31
CA GLU A 111 2.22 -11.60 -25.48
C GLU A 111 2.91 -12.65 -26.36
N PRO A 112 3.59 -12.24 -27.46
CA PRO A 112 4.37 -13.16 -28.28
C PRO A 112 5.47 -13.90 -27.49
N SER A 113 6.08 -13.24 -26.50
CA SER A 113 7.10 -13.84 -25.63
C SER A 113 6.53 -14.94 -24.72
N VAL A 114 5.34 -14.73 -24.15
CA VAL A 114 4.66 -15.73 -23.31
C VAL A 114 4.23 -16.91 -24.17
N PHE A 115 3.61 -16.67 -25.33
CA PHE A 115 3.22 -17.72 -26.26
C PHE A 115 4.42 -18.56 -26.71
N LEU A 116 5.51 -17.92 -27.10
CA LEU A 116 6.74 -18.63 -27.50
C LEU A 116 7.36 -19.39 -26.32
N GLY A 117 7.29 -18.82 -25.12
CA GLY A 117 7.69 -19.48 -23.87
C GLY A 117 6.94 -20.79 -23.65
N LEU A 118 5.60 -20.74 -23.68
CA LEU A 118 4.75 -21.93 -23.53
C LEU A 118 4.96 -22.96 -24.64
N ARG A 119 5.10 -22.51 -25.88
CA ARG A 119 5.37 -23.40 -27.02
C ARG A 119 6.70 -24.13 -26.83
N THR A 120 7.72 -23.43 -26.34
CA THR A 120 9.01 -24.02 -25.98
C THR A 120 8.85 -25.04 -24.85
N ALA A 121 8.07 -24.74 -23.82
CA ALA A 121 7.83 -25.65 -22.69
C ALA A 121 7.13 -26.94 -23.15
N SER A 122 6.05 -26.79 -23.93
CA SER A 122 5.32 -27.92 -24.55
C SER A 122 6.24 -28.74 -25.47
N THR A 123 7.09 -28.09 -26.26
CA THR A 123 8.04 -28.80 -27.14
C THR A 123 9.08 -29.58 -26.34
N ARG A 124 9.69 -28.96 -25.32
CA ARG A 124 10.64 -29.62 -24.41
C ARG A 124 10.00 -30.82 -23.72
N LEU A 125 8.77 -30.68 -23.23
CA LEU A 125 8.02 -31.77 -22.62
C LEU A 125 7.68 -32.90 -23.62
N LYS A 126 7.38 -32.58 -24.88
CA LYS A 126 7.18 -33.57 -25.96
C LYS A 126 8.43 -34.35 -26.29
N ILE A 127 9.60 -33.70 -26.33
CA ILE A 127 10.84 -34.37 -26.73
C ILE A 127 11.58 -35.02 -25.55
N ALA A 128 11.26 -34.67 -24.31
CA ALA A 128 11.87 -35.25 -23.10
C ALA A 128 11.87 -36.79 -23.14
N ARG A 129 13.01 -37.42 -22.87
CA ARG A 129 13.15 -38.90 -22.83
C ARG A 129 13.54 -39.39 -21.45
N THR A 130 14.20 -38.55 -20.67
CA THR A 130 14.76 -38.88 -19.36
C THR A 130 14.12 -38.06 -18.25
N ASP A 131 14.35 -38.48 -17.00
CA ASP A 131 13.91 -37.73 -15.83
C ASP A 131 14.61 -36.39 -15.70
N ASP A 132 15.86 -36.33 -16.15
CA ASP A 132 16.63 -35.09 -16.16
C ASP A 132 16.03 -34.08 -17.12
N ASP A 133 15.58 -34.51 -18.30
CA ASP A 133 14.84 -33.65 -19.23
C ASP A 133 13.56 -33.09 -18.58
N LEU A 134 12.83 -33.93 -17.84
CA LEU A 134 11.61 -33.52 -17.15
C LEU A 134 11.91 -32.55 -16.00
N ARG A 135 13.02 -32.72 -15.28
CA ARG A 135 13.50 -31.73 -14.30
C ARG A 135 13.84 -30.40 -14.97
N GLY A 136 14.45 -30.44 -16.14
CA GLY A 136 14.68 -29.25 -16.97
C GLY A 136 13.38 -28.53 -17.34
N VAL A 137 12.32 -29.28 -17.68
CA VAL A 137 10.98 -28.71 -17.92
C VAL A 137 10.40 -28.09 -16.64
N ILE A 138 10.53 -28.74 -15.48
CA ILE A 138 10.07 -28.21 -14.19
C ILE A 138 10.73 -26.87 -13.85
N GLY A 139 12.04 -26.74 -14.11
CA GLY A 139 12.77 -25.49 -13.97
C GLY A 139 12.26 -24.41 -14.94
N TYR A 140 12.10 -24.78 -16.21
CA TYR A 140 11.65 -23.85 -17.23
C TYR A 140 10.19 -23.35 -17.02
N LEU A 141 9.30 -24.20 -16.52
CA LEU A 141 7.93 -23.80 -16.14
C LEU A 141 7.92 -22.76 -15.03
N TRP A 142 8.86 -22.83 -14.08
CA TRP A 142 9.03 -21.80 -13.05
C TRP A 142 9.41 -20.46 -13.66
N GLU A 143 10.44 -20.45 -14.52
CA GLU A 143 10.92 -19.23 -15.18
C GLU A 143 9.80 -18.53 -15.96
N ILE A 144 9.01 -19.29 -16.74
CA ILE A 144 7.88 -18.72 -17.48
C ILE A 144 6.80 -18.21 -16.54
N ALA A 145 6.46 -18.95 -15.48
CA ALA A 145 5.46 -18.50 -14.52
C ALA A 145 5.89 -17.19 -13.84
N VAL A 146 7.16 -17.05 -13.47
CA VAL A 146 7.73 -15.81 -12.92
C VAL A 146 7.68 -14.69 -13.94
N LEU A 147 8.08 -14.94 -15.19
CA LEU A 147 8.00 -13.96 -16.28
C LEU A 147 6.57 -13.47 -16.51
N ILE A 148 5.60 -14.38 -16.49
CA ILE A 148 4.18 -14.03 -16.63
C ILE A 148 3.76 -13.19 -15.43
N GLU A 149 4.01 -13.66 -14.21
CA GLU A 149 3.58 -13.00 -12.96
C GLU A 149 4.12 -11.58 -12.86
N ASP A 150 5.43 -11.42 -12.98
CA ASP A 150 6.11 -10.13 -12.87
C ASP A 150 5.82 -9.26 -14.10
N GLY A 151 5.60 -9.90 -15.26
CA GLY A 151 5.36 -9.23 -16.53
C GLY A 151 6.58 -8.44 -17.02
N THR A 152 6.53 -8.05 -18.29
CA THR A 152 7.52 -7.13 -18.87
C THR A 152 7.58 -5.80 -18.12
N LEU A 153 6.47 -5.37 -17.51
CA LEU A 153 6.42 -4.12 -16.76
C LEU A 153 7.33 -4.14 -15.53
N SER A 154 7.42 -5.24 -14.77
CA SER A 154 8.28 -5.30 -13.58
C SER A 154 9.76 -5.26 -13.95
N ASP A 155 10.15 -5.91 -15.04
CA ASP A 155 11.52 -5.84 -15.56
C ASP A 155 11.88 -4.43 -16.05
N VAL A 156 10.98 -3.81 -16.80
CA VAL A 156 11.17 -2.46 -17.32
C VAL A 156 11.12 -1.42 -16.18
N GLU A 157 10.30 -1.63 -15.14
CA GLU A 157 10.28 -0.81 -13.94
C GLU A 157 11.60 -0.93 -13.16
N ARG A 158 12.14 -2.16 -13.02
CA ARG A 158 13.45 -2.38 -12.41
C ARG A 158 14.57 -1.71 -13.20
N GLU A 159 14.56 -1.82 -14.52
CA GLU A 159 15.54 -1.17 -15.40
C GLU A 159 15.48 0.36 -15.27
N LEU A 160 14.28 0.94 -15.23
CA LEU A 160 14.07 2.36 -15.03
C LEU A 160 14.59 2.84 -13.66
N ARG A 161 14.25 2.12 -12.57
CA ARG A 161 14.77 2.44 -11.22
C ARG A 161 16.29 2.32 -11.15
N ALA A 162 16.87 1.32 -11.81
CA ALA A 162 18.31 1.14 -11.86
C ALA A 162 19.00 2.31 -12.60
N ALA A 163 18.43 2.75 -13.73
CA ALA A 163 18.93 3.90 -14.48
C ALA A 163 18.82 5.21 -13.67
N GLU A 164 17.71 5.40 -12.95
CA GLU A 164 17.49 6.55 -12.08
C GLU A 164 18.53 6.61 -10.94
N ASN A 165 18.72 5.48 -10.24
CA ASN A 165 19.70 5.37 -9.16
C ASN A 165 21.14 5.60 -9.65
N ALA A 166 21.49 5.06 -10.82
CA ALA A 166 22.81 5.26 -11.41
C ALA A 166 23.08 6.74 -11.74
N LEU A 167 22.08 7.44 -12.28
CA LEU A 167 22.16 8.88 -12.51
C LEU A 167 22.27 9.67 -11.20
N ARG A 168 21.48 9.31 -10.18
CA ARG A 168 21.53 9.94 -8.85
C ARG A 168 22.92 9.83 -8.23
N GLN A 169 23.50 8.63 -8.22
CA GLN A 169 24.86 8.39 -7.72
C GLN A 169 25.91 9.16 -8.53
N ALA A 170 25.74 9.27 -9.85
CA ALA A 170 26.64 10.06 -10.70
C ALA A 170 26.56 11.56 -10.39
N LEU A 171 25.36 12.08 -10.10
CA LEU A 171 25.18 13.46 -9.66
C LEU A 171 25.74 13.72 -8.25
N GLU A 172 25.66 12.74 -7.34
CA GLU A 172 26.24 12.84 -5.99
C GLU A 172 27.76 12.82 -5.98
N ARG A 173 28.38 11.98 -6.83
CA ARG A 173 29.85 11.82 -6.90
C ARG A 173 30.55 12.79 -7.86
N ASP A 174 29.86 13.84 -8.30
CA ASP A 174 30.37 14.83 -9.26
C ASP A 174 30.95 14.21 -10.55
N ALA A 175 30.25 13.22 -11.12
CA ALA A 175 30.68 12.54 -12.34
C ALA A 175 30.86 13.49 -13.54
N THR A 176 31.66 13.07 -14.52
CA THR A 176 31.96 13.89 -15.71
C THR A 176 30.72 14.13 -16.56
N PRO A 177 30.67 15.25 -17.33
CA PRO A 177 29.55 15.54 -18.22
C PRO A 177 29.24 14.41 -19.22
N GLU A 178 30.27 13.69 -19.67
CA GLU A 178 30.14 12.55 -20.57
C GLU A 178 29.46 11.36 -19.90
N GLU A 179 29.81 11.04 -18.65
CA GLU A 179 29.17 9.97 -17.87
C GLU A 179 27.69 10.31 -17.58
N ILE A 180 27.42 11.55 -17.19
CA ILE A 180 26.05 12.05 -16.96
C ILE A 180 25.22 11.91 -18.24
N LYS A 181 25.78 12.28 -19.40
CA LYS A 181 25.09 12.15 -20.69
C LYS A 181 24.71 10.70 -20.99
N GLN A 182 25.65 9.75 -20.82
CA GLN A 182 25.37 8.33 -21.06
C GLN A 182 24.29 7.78 -20.12
N LEU A 183 24.30 8.20 -18.86
CA LEU A 183 23.28 7.79 -17.88
C LEU A 183 21.92 8.41 -18.18
N MET A 184 21.88 9.65 -18.66
CA MET A 184 20.66 10.30 -19.14
C MET A 184 20.07 9.58 -20.36
N ASP A 185 20.91 9.19 -21.32
CA ASP A 185 20.47 8.43 -22.50
C ASP A 185 19.88 7.06 -22.10
N ARG A 186 20.49 6.38 -21.12
CA ARG A 186 19.95 5.14 -20.55
C ARG A 186 18.62 5.36 -19.83
N LEU A 187 18.51 6.42 -19.02
CA LEU A 187 17.27 6.76 -18.32
C LEU A 187 16.13 7.04 -19.31
N ARG A 188 16.42 7.78 -20.39
CA ARG A 188 15.46 8.07 -21.46
C ARG A 188 14.98 6.81 -22.15
N ALA A 189 15.90 5.92 -22.52
CA ALA A 189 15.58 4.64 -23.13
C ALA A 189 14.73 3.74 -22.21
N ALA A 190 15.07 3.66 -20.92
CA ALA A 190 14.30 2.90 -19.93
C ALA A 190 12.90 3.48 -19.72
N LEU A 191 12.77 4.81 -19.67
CA LEU A 191 11.48 5.47 -19.55
C LEU A 191 10.58 5.25 -20.77
N ASP A 192 11.14 5.35 -21.99
CA ASP A 192 10.37 5.10 -23.21
C ASP A 192 9.85 3.66 -23.27
N ARG A 193 10.67 2.66 -22.88
CA ARG A 193 10.22 1.27 -22.73
C ARG A 193 9.13 1.13 -21.67
N TYR A 194 9.26 1.82 -20.54
CA TYR A 194 8.27 1.79 -19.47
C TYR A 194 6.92 2.32 -19.96
N LEU A 195 6.92 3.47 -20.65
CA LEU A 195 5.71 4.06 -21.20
C LEU A 195 5.07 3.17 -22.29
N GLN A 196 5.86 2.49 -23.11
CA GLN A 196 5.36 1.51 -24.07
C GLN A 196 4.68 0.32 -23.37
N ALA A 197 5.34 -0.27 -22.38
CA ALA A 197 4.77 -1.38 -21.59
C ALA A 197 3.50 -0.93 -20.84
N LEU A 198 3.49 0.30 -20.32
CA LEU A 198 2.35 0.91 -19.65
C LEU A 198 1.15 1.07 -20.59
N ALA A 199 1.38 1.56 -21.81
CA ALA A 199 0.35 1.78 -22.81
C ALA A 199 -0.22 0.45 -23.34
N GLU A 200 0.63 -0.55 -23.52
CA GLU A 200 0.20 -1.89 -23.91
C GLU A 200 -0.67 -2.54 -22.83
N GLN A 201 -0.30 -2.39 -21.55
CA GLN A 201 -1.13 -2.85 -20.44
C GLN A 201 -2.48 -2.13 -20.39
N GLN A 202 -2.50 -0.79 -20.51
CA GLN A 202 -3.76 -0.03 -20.51
C GLN A 202 -4.70 -0.44 -21.64
N ARG A 203 -4.17 -0.73 -22.83
CA ARG A 203 -4.97 -1.22 -23.95
C ARG A 203 -5.59 -2.59 -23.67
N ARG A 204 -4.92 -3.44 -22.88
CA ARG A 204 -5.44 -4.75 -22.47
C ARG A 204 -6.49 -4.63 -21.38
N ASP A 205 -6.26 -3.79 -20.38
CA ASP A 205 -7.24 -3.51 -19.33
C ASP A 205 -8.51 -2.89 -19.93
N ASN A 206 -8.37 -2.03 -20.95
CA ASN A 206 -9.50 -1.39 -21.65
C ASN A 206 -10.23 -2.31 -22.65
N ASN A 207 -9.62 -3.45 -23.01
CA ASN A 207 -10.24 -4.49 -23.87
C ASN A 207 -11.15 -5.45 -23.08
N ASN A 208 -11.25 -5.28 -21.76
CA ASN A 208 -12.16 -6.04 -20.90
C ASN A 208 -13.42 -5.19 -20.61
N PRO A 209 -14.57 -5.46 -21.27
CA PRO A 209 -15.75 -4.58 -21.21
C PRO A 209 -16.41 -4.47 -19.81
N ASP A 210 -16.05 -5.32 -18.85
CA ASP A 210 -16.57 -5.31 -17.47
C ASP A 210 -15.86 -4.33 -16.51
N LEU A 211 -14.74 -3.71 -16.92
CA LEU A 211 -13.93 -2.83 -16.05
C LEU A 211 -14.09 -1.33 -16.36
N GLN A 212 -15.08 -0.96 -17.18
CA GLN A 212 -15.25 0.41 -17.65
C GLN A 212 -16.02 1.30 -16.66
N ARG A 213 -15.30 1.86 -15.68
CA ARG A 213 -15.58 3.22 -15.17
C ARG A 213 -14.26 3.91 -14.84
N PRO A 214 -13.66 4.67 -15.78
CA PRO A 214 -12.61 5.60 -15.42
C PRO A 214 -13.24 6.70 -14.55
N ASP A 215 -12.91 6.71 -13.27
CA ASP A 215 -13.18 7.86 -12.41
C ASP A 215 -12.59 9.10 -13.08
N SER A 216 -13.46 10.08 -13.35
CA SER A 216 -13.16 11.31 -14.09
C SER A 216 -12.14 12.22 -13.40
N ASN A 217 -11.62 11.82 -12.23
CA ASN A 217 -10.64 12.57 -11.45
C ASN A 217 -9.24 11.92 -11.42
N THR A 218 -8.99 10.91 -12.26
CA THR A 218 -7.65 10.32 -12.39
C THR A 218 -6.75 11.29 -13.14
N ARG A 219 -5.83 11.96 -12.43
CA ARG A 219 -4.82 12.82 -13.05
C ARG A 219 -3.84 11.95 -13.85
N VAL A 220 -4.15 11.74 -15.13
CA VAL A 220 -3.30 10.98 -16.06
C VAL A 220 -2.00 11.76 -16.27
N VAL A 221 -0.90 11.19 -15.80
CA VAL A 221 0.45 11.71 -16.09
C VAL A 221 0.70 11.57 -17.59
N ARG A 222 0.92 12.68 -18.30
CA ARG A 222 1.10 12.66 -19.75
C ARG A 222 2.55 12.29 -20.11
N PRO A 223 2.78 11.46 -21.14
CA PRO A 223 4.13 11.14 -21.63
C PRO A 223 4.97 12.38 -21.95
N GLN A 224 4.33 13.46 -22.41
CA GLN A 224 4.99 14.73 -22.73
C GLN A 224 5.56 15.43 -21.49
N ASP A 225 4.83 15.38 -20.37
CA ASP A 225 5.22 16.05 -19.12
C ASP A 225 6.50 15.40 -18.55
N LEU A 226 6.60 14.07 -18.66
CA LEU A 226 7.78 13.30 -18.23
C LEU A 226 9.01 13.57 -19.11
N LYS A 227 8.83 13.70 -20.43
CA LYS A 227 9.93 14.06 -21.36
C LYS A 227 10.49 15.46 -21.06
N ASN A 228 9.60 16.41 -20.79
CA ASN A 228 10.00 17.77 -20.44
C ASN A 228 10.81 17.82 -19.14
N MET A 229 10.45 17.00 -18.14
CA MET A 229 11.24 16.88 -16.91
C MET A 229 12.64 16.31 -17.18
N LEU A 230 12.77 15.27 -18.01
CA LEU A 230 14.08 14.73 -18.39
C LEU A 230 14.96 15.78 -19.08
N ASP A 231 14.39 16.58 -19.99
CA ASP A 231 15.13 17.65 -20.68
C ASP A 231 15.54 18.79 -19.74
N GLN A 232 14.78 19.03 -18.66
CA GLN A 232 15.17 19.96 -17.60
C GLN A 232 16.31 19.39 -16.76
N ILE A 233 16.22 18.12 -16.37
CA ILE A 233 17.30 17.41 -15.65
C ILE A 233 18.59 17.46 -16.47
N GLU A 234 18.54 17.20 -17.78
CA GLU A 234 19.71 17.25 -18.65
C GLU A 234 20.38 18.63 -18.66
N ARG A 235 19.58 19.69 -18.79
CA ARG A 235 20.09 21.07 -18.81
C ARG A 235 20.71 21.45 -17.47
N MET A 236 20.05 21.12 -16.36
CA MET A 236 20.57 21.42 -15.03
C MET A 236 21.85 20.62 -14.73
N ALA A 237 21.88 19.35 -15.11
CA ALA A 237 23.07 18.51 -14.96
C ALA A 237 24.26 19.03 -15.81
N LYS A 238 24.02 19.51 -17.05
CA LYS A 238 25.05 20.15 -17.90
C LYS A 238 25.54 21.49 -17.34
N ASN A 239 24.65 22.26 -16.72
CA ASN A 239 24.95 23.57 -16.17
C ASN A 239 25.56 23.50 -14.75
N GLY A 240 25.73 22.30 -14.18
CA GLY A 240 26.27 22.10 -12.84
C GLY A 240 25.24 22.29 -11.70
N ASP A 241 23.96 22.49 -12.01
CA ASP A 241 22.88 22.62 -11.03
C ASP A 241 22.36 21.23 -10.57
N ARG A 242 23.23 20.53 -9.83
CA ARG A 242 22.99 19.14 -9.39
C ARG A 242 21.86 19.03 -8.38
N GLN A 243 21.72 20.02 -7.50
CA GLN A 243 20.68 20.04 -6.48
C GLN A 243 19.28 20.14 -7.10
N SER A 244 19.12 20.98 -8.12
CA SER A 244 17.83 21.08 -8.83
C SER A 244 17.56 19.84 -9.68
N ALA A 245 18.60 19.24 -10.29
CA ALA A 245 18.48 17.96 -10.99
C ALA A 245 18.02 16.82 -10.07
N GLN A 246 18.57 16.73 -8.85
CA GLN A 246 18.14 15.76 -7.84
C GLN A 246 16.67 15.96 -7.45
N LYS A 247 16.23 17.20 -7.20
CA LYS A 247 14.82 17.49 -6.88
C LYS A 247 13.84 17.03 -7.97
N LEU A 248 14.20 17.21 -9.24
CA LEU A 248 13.36 16.74 -10.34
C LEU A 248 13.36 15.21 -10.48
N LEU A 249 14.47 14.53 -10.14
CA LEU A 249 14.51 13.07 -10.07
C LEU A 249 13.59 12.56 -8.94
N ASP A 250 13.61 13.18 -7.77
CA ASP A 250 12.71 12.82 -6.66
C ASP A 250 11.23 13.07 -7.02
N GLN A 251 10.94 14.14 -7.78
CA GLN A 251 9.60 14.41 -8.29
C GLN A 251 9.16 13.34 -9.30
N LEU A 252 10.06 12.89 -10.18
CA LEU A 252 9.82 11.80 -11.13
C LEU A 252 9.50 10.49 -10.37
N GLN A 253 10.28 10.16 -9.35
CA GLN A 253 10.08 8.99 -8.50
C GLN A 253 8.72 9.03 -7.79
N SER A 254 8.36 10.19 -7.23
CA SER A 254 7.08 10.38 -6.53
C SER A 254 5.87 10.17 -7.47
N LEU A 255 5.96 10.66 -8.71
CA LEU A 255 4.94 10.43 -9.72
C LEU A 255 4.79 8.95 -10.06
N MET A 256 5.91 8.24 -10.20
CA MET A 256 5.95 6.80 -10.50
C MET A 256 5.36 5.96 -9.35
N GLU A 257 5.72 6.28 -8.10
CA GLU A 257 5.21 5.57 -6.92
C GLU A 257 3.70 5.77 -6.74
N ASN A 258 3.20 6.99 -6.98
CA ASN A 258 1.76 7.27 -6.96
C ASN A 258 1.01 6.53 -8.07
N LEU A 259 1.60 6.42 -9.26
CA LEU A 259 1.03 5.64 -10.37
C LEU A 259 0.93 4.14 -10.01
N GLN A 260 1.94 3.60 -9.32
CA GLN A 260 1.96 2.21 -8.87
C GLN A 260 0.97 1.94 -7.73
N LYS A 261 0.88 2.86 -6.76
CA LYS A 261 -0.07 2.77 -5.63
C LYS A 261 -1.52 2.80 -6.12
N ASN A 262 -1.85 3.68 -7.07
CA ASN A 262 -3.19 3.72 -7.67
C ASN A 262 -3.55 2.43 -8.44
N ARG A 263 -2.56 1.72 -8.99
CA ARG A 263 -2.80 0.42 -9.66
C ARG A 263 -3.03 -0.73 -8.69
N ARG A 264 -2.36 -0.74 -7.53
CA ARG A 264 -2.57 -1.78 -6.51
C ARG A 264 -3.94 -1.66 -5.83
N GLN A 265 -4.58 -0.49 -5.91
CA GLN A 265 -5.98 -0.28 -5.51
C GLN A 265 -7.00 -0.66 -6.59
N ALA A 266 -6.58 -0.98 -7.82
CA ALA A 266 -7.45 -1.42 -8.93
C ALA A 266 -7.56 -2.95 -9.04
N GLY A 267 -7.49 -3.67 -7.92
CA GLY A 267 -7.93 -5.07 -7.86
C GLY A 267 -9.46 -5.16 -7.85
N PRO A 268 -10.07 -6.31 -8.21
CA PRO A 268 -11.52 -6.47 -8.20
C PRO A 268 -12.06 -6.06 -6.82
N PRO A 269 -13.09 -5.19 -6.75
CA PRO A 269 -13.59 -4.67 -5.49
C PRO A 269 -14.24 -5.83 -4.72
N GLN A 270 -13.50 -6.36 -3.75
CA GLN A 270 -14.07 -7.11 -2.64
C GLN A 270 -14.07 -6.22 -1.39
N ASN A 271 -14.36 -4.92 -1.59
CA ASN A 271 -14.74 -4.04 -0.51
C ASN A 271 -16.26 -3.98 -0.52
N GLN A 272 -16.87 -4.63 0.46
CA GLN A 272 -18.18 -4.20 0.94
C GLN A 272 -18.06 -2.71 1.26
N ASP A 273 -18.86 -1.88 0.57
CA ASP A 273 -18.99 -0.46 0.87
C ASP A 273 -19.34 -0.32 2.34
N ASN A 274 -18.35 0.04 3.15
CA ASN A 274 -18.54 0.15 4.57
C ASN A 274 -19.25 1.49 4.80
N PRO A 275 -20.47 1.53 5.37
CA PRO A 275 -21.22 2.78 5.57
C PRO A 275 -20.46 3.82 6.41
N LEU A 276 -19.47 3.38 7.19
CA LEU A 276 -18.52 4.22 7.92
C LEU A 276 -17.58 5.03 7.01
N ASP A 277 -17.12 4.46 5.88
CA ASP A 277 -16.23 5.15 4.95
C ASP A 277 -16.98 6.24 4.17
N GLU A 278 -18.22 5.97 3.78
CA GLU A 278 -19.10 6.95 3.14
C GLU A 278 -19.42 8.12 4.08
N LEU A 279 -19.74 7.81 5.34
CA LEU A 279 -19.96 8.84 6.36
C LEU A 279 -18.68 9.65 6.65
N GLY A 280 -17.50 9.02 6.64
CA GLY A 280 -16.21 9.69 6.76
C GLY A 280 -15.98 10.72 5.64
N ARG A 281 -16.30 10.38 4.39
CA ARG A 281 -16.23 11.31 3.25
C ARG A 281 -17.20 12.46 3.41
N MET A 282 -18.41 12.20 3.89
CA MET A 282 -19.44 13.22 4.12
C MET A 282 -19.01 14.23 5.20
N ILE A 283 -18.43 13.76 6.31
CA ILE A 283 -17.88 14.65 7.36
C ILE A 283 -16.81 15.58 6.79
N GLN A 284 -15.89 15.06 5.96
CA GLN A 284 -14.85 15.87 5.33
C GLN A 284 -15.42 16.90 4.33
N GLN A 285 -16.45 16.53 3.58
CA GLN A 285 -17.11 17.44 2.64
C GLN A 285 -17.88 18.55 3.37
N GLN A 286 -18.64 18.19 4.41
CA GLN A 286 -19.38 19.13 5.25
C GLN A 286 -18.44 20.11 5.98
N GLN A 287 -17.26 19.67 6.42
CA GLN A 287 -16.27 20.54 7.05
C GLN A 287 -15.72 21.58 6.07
N ARG A 288 -15.35 21.15 4.85
CA ARG A 288 -14.90 22.06 3.80
C ARG A 288 -15.98 23.05 3.39
N LEU A 289 -17.23 22.60 3.33
CA LEU A 289 -18.36 23.46 3.01
C LEU A 289 -18.57 24.54 4.08
N ARG A 290 -18.56 24.16 5.36
CA ARG A 290 -18.64 25.10 6.49
C ARG A 290 -17.52 26.12 6.47
N ASP A 291 -16.29 25.69 6.25
CA ASP A 291 -15.13 26.59 6.22
C ASP A 291 -15.26 27.61 5.08
N ARG A 292 -15.80 27.21 3.93
CA ARG A 292 -16.13 28.11 2.81
C ARG A 292 -17.28 29.05 3.14
N THR A 293 -18.35 28.57 3.77
CA THR A 293 -19.47 29.40 4.25
C THR A 293 -18.99 30.50 5.20
N PHE A 294 -18.07 30.16 6.12
CA PHE A 294 -17.50 31.12 7.06
C PHE A 294 -16.64 32.19 6.37
N GLN A 295 -15.82 31.78 5.40
CA GLN A 295 -15.01 32.71 4.59
C GLN A 295 -15.89 33.69 3.80
N GLU A 296 -16.91 33.17 3.12
CA GLU A 296 -17.88 33.97 2.35
C GLU A 296 -18.67 34.91 3.27
N GLY A 297 -19.09 34.45 4.45
CA GLY A 297 -19.77 35.28 5.45
C GLY A 297 -18.91 36.44 5.99
N GLN A 298 -17.62 36.21 6.19
CA GLN A 298 -16.68 37.28 6.57
C GLN A 298 -16.46 38.28 5.44
N GLN A 299 -16.37 37.80 4.20
CA GLN A 299 -16.20 38.64 3.03
C GLN A 299 -17.42 39.53 2.79
N ASN A 300 -18.62 38.97 2.97
CA ASN A 300 -19.88 39.71 2.84
C ASN A 300 -20.04 40.79 3.91
N ARG A 301 -19.60 40.52 5.16
CA ARG A 301 -19.56 41.53 6.25
C ARG A 301 -18.59 42.68 5.98
N ARG A 302 -17.41 42.38 5.41
CA ARG A 302 -16.42 43.41 5.02
C ARG A 302 -16.93 44.27 3.85
N GLN A 303 -17.66 43.67 2.90
CA GLN A 303 -18.26 44.40 1.79
C GLN A 303 -19.46 45.24 2.19
N GLN A 304 -20.21 44.88 3.24
CA GLN A 304 -21.32 45.73 3.73
C GLN A 304 -20.88 47.04 4.41
N GLN A 305 -19.61 47.15 4.85
CA GLN A 305 -19.03 48.39 5.39
C GLN A 305 -18.44 49.33 4.32
N GLN A 306 -18.31 48.87 3.06
CA GLN A 306 -17.89 49.71 1.93
C GLN A 306 -19.02 49.79 0.89
N GLN A 307 -19.59 50.99 0.80
CA GLN A 307 -20.80 51.31 0.06
C GLN A 307 -20.79 50.83 -1.40
N GLY A 308 -21.75 49.96 -1.76
CA GLY A 308 -22.40 49.96 -3.07
C GLY A 308 -21.78 49.16 -4.23
N GLN A 309 -21.75 47.82 -4.16
CA GLN A 309 -21.87 46.99 -5.38
C GLN A 309 -22.39 45.57 -5.07
N GLN A 310 -23.71 45.45 -5.09
CA GLN A 310 -24.47 44.28 -4.64
C GLN A 310 -24.83 43.36 -5.82
N LYS A 311 -23.85 42.74 -6.49
CA LYS A 311 -24.13 41.77 -7.57
C LYS A 311 -23.30 40.47 -7.60
N ASN A 312 -22.13 40.39 -6.95
CA ASN A 312 -21.29 39.18 -7.02
C ASN A 312 -21.41 38.19 -5.84
N GLY A 313 -21.82 38.62 -4.64
CA GLY A 313 -21.92 37.71 -3.47
C GLY A 313 -23.08 36.70 -3.53
N ARG A 314 -24.13 36.96 -4.33
CA ARG A 314 -25.31 36.10 -4.42
C ARG A 314 -25.05 34.80 -5.20
N ASN A 315 -24.11 34.82 -6.15
CA ASN A 315 -23.75 33.66 -6.96
C ASN A 315 -22.89 32.64 -6.19
N GLN A 316 -22.02 33.11 -5.30
CA GLN A 316 -21.21 32.24 -4.44
C GLN A 316 -22.06 31.54 -3.38
N MET A 317 -23.05 32.25 -2.81
CA MET A 317 -23.94 31.67 -1.82
C MET A 317 -24.90 30.61 -2.41
N GLY A 318 -25.35 30.79 -3.66
CA GLY A 318 -26.14 29.76 -4.36
C GLY A 318 -25.36 28.45 -4.60
N GLN A 319 -24.04 28.53 -4.82
CA GLN A 319 -23.19 27.33 -4.95
C GLN A 319 -23.00 26.60 -3.62
N LEU A 320 -22.90 27.36 -2.51
CA LEU A 320 -22.85 26.79 -1.17
C LEU A 320 -24.17 26.09 -0.82
N GLN A 321 -25.31 26.71 -1.16
CA GLN A 321 -26.63 26.12 -0.95
C GLN A 321 -26.78 24.80 -1.71
N GLN A 322 -26.37 24.77 -2.98
CA GLN A 322 -26.42 23.55 -3.79
C GLN A 322 -25.54 22.44 -3.19
N GLY A 323 -24.31 22.76 -2.79
CA GLY A 323 -23.42 21.79 -2.15
C GLY A 323 -23.96 21.27 -0.81
N GLN A 324 -24.70 22.09 -0.06
CA GLN A 324 -25.37 21.64 1.17
C GLN A 324 -26.53 20.69 0.88
N GLY A 325 -27.33 20.98 -0.16
CA GLY A 325 -28.45 20.14 -0.59
C GLY A 325 -28.01 18.77 -1.10
N ASP A 326 -26.92 18.72 -1.87
CA ASP A 326 -26.36 17.46 -2.36
C ASP A 326 -25.90 16.54 -1.21
N LEU A 327 -25.26 17.12 -0.18
CA LEU A 327 -24.83 16.40 1.02
C LEU A 327 -26.00 15.87 1.84
N ARG A 328 -27.04 16.68 2.00
CA ARG A 328 -28.27 16.30 2.71
C ARG A 328 -28.99 15.14 2.02
N GLN A 329 -29.12 15.18 0.70
CA GLN A 329 -29.75 14.10 -0.07
C GLN A 329 -28.97 12.78 0.03
N GLN A 330 -27.63 12.84 0.08
CA GLN A 330 -26.80 11.65 0.31
C GLN A 330 -27.03 11.07 1.70
N LEU A 331 -27.10 11.94 2.72
CA LEU A 331 -27.39 11.52 4.09
C LEU A 331 -28.79 10.92 4.24
N GLU A 332 -29.80 11.49 3.60
CA GLU A 332 -31.17 10.96 3.59
C GLU A 332 -31.24 9.55 3.00
N LYS A 333 -30.55 9.31 1.88
CA LYS A 333 -30.46 7.96 1.28
C LYS A 333 -29.79 6.96 2.21
N MET A 334 -28.74 7.37 2.91
CA MET A 334 -28.05 6.53 3.89
C MET A 334 -28.94 6.18 5.08
N ILE A 335 -29.68 7.15 5.63
CA ILE A 335 -30.64 6.93 6.72
C ILE A 335 -31.76 5.97 6.29
N GLU A 336 -32.28 6.13 5.07
CA GLU A 336 -33.32 5.25 4.52
C GLU A 336 -32.80 3.82 4.33
N GLN A 337 -31.57 3.64 3.85
CA GLN A 337 -30.93 2.33 3.79
C GLN A 337 -30.75 1.71 5.18
N LEU A 338 -30.30 2.50 6.15
CA LEU A 338 -30.11 2.06 7.53
C LEU A 338 -31.43 1.62 8.17
N ARG A 339 -32.53 2.36 7.93
CA ARG A 339 -33.88 2.00 8.37
C ARG A 339 -34.40 0.72 7.73
N ARG A 340 -34.17 0.52 6.42
CA ARG A 340 -34.54 -0.72 5.72
C ARG A 340 -33.79 -1.93 6.24
N GLN A 341 -32.49 -1.76 6.50
CA GLN A 341 -31.66 -2.81 7.07
C GLN A 341 -32.13 -3.17 8.48
N GLN A 342 -32.48 -2.17 9.30
CA GLN A 342 -33.03 -2.38 10.64
C GLN A 342 -34.40 -3.08 10.60
N GLN A 343 -35.28 -2.76 9.64
CA GLN A 343 -36.57 -3.42 9.46
C GLN A 343 -36.45 -4.88 8.99
N GLN A 344 -35.40 -5.22 8.22
CA GLN A 344 -35.13 -6.60 7.80
C GLN A 344 -34.51 -7.47 8.90
N GLN A 345 -33.87 -6.86 9.91
CA GLN A 345 -33.05 -7.61 10.87
C GLN A 345 -33.74 -7.97 12.20
N ASN A 346 -34.95 -7.47 12.49
CA ASN A 346 -35.97 -8.07 13.37
C ASN A 346 -37.00 -7.02 13.80
N GLY A 347 -38.28 -7.40 13.78
CA GLY A 347 -39.36 -6.63 14.39
C GLY A 347 -39.17 -6.52 15.91
N ALA A 348 -39.37 -5.31 16.44
CA ALA A 348 -39.43 -4.96 17.86
C ALA A 348 -38.14 -5.19 18.67
N GLY A 349 -37.31 -4.14 18.80
CA GLY A 349 -36.27 -4.08 19.82
C GLY A 349 -35.35 -2.87 19.65
N GLU A 350 -35.18 -2.08 20.71
CA GLU A 350 -34.24 -0.97 20.79
C GLU A 350 -32.79 -1.49 20.65
N GLY A 351 -32.25 -1.45 19.44
CA GLY A 351 -30.88 -1.86 19.14
C GLY A 351 -29.94 -0.66 18.92
N PRO A 352 -28.61 -0.85 19.02
CA PRO A 352 -27.57 0.18 18.82
C PRO A 352 -27.65 0.96 17.49
N GLY A 353 -28.33 0.39 16.47
CA GLY A 353 -28.60 1.06 15.20
C GLY A 353 -29.61 2.23 15.29
N LYS A 354 -30.43 2.29 16.35
CA LYS A 354 -31.39 3.39 16.59
C LYS A 354 -30.67 4.68 16.94
N ASP A 355 -29.66 4.62 17.80
CA ASP A 355 -28.87 5.80 18.20
C ASP A 355 -28.08 6.37 17.00
N ALA A 356 -27.57 5.49 16.14
CA ALA A 356 -26.97 5.88 14.87
C ALA A 356 -27.98 6.56 13.93
N ALA A 357 -29.15 5.95 13.72
CA ALA A 357 -30.20 6.52 12.87
C ALA A 357 -30.73 7.86 13.41
N ASP A 358 -30.88 8.00 14.72
CA ASP A 358 -31.36 9.22 15.38
C ASP A 358 -30.31 10.34 15.30
N ALA A 359 -29.02 10.02 15.48
CA ALA A 359 -27.95 10.99 15.32
C ALA A 359 -27.83 11.46 13.86
N LEU A 360 -27.91 10.55 12.89
CA LEU A 360 -27.91 10.92 11.47
C LEU A 360 -29.17 11.71 11.08
N GLY A 361 -30.34 11.40 11.65
CA GLY A 361 -31.56 12.19 11.47
C GLY A 361 -31.42 13.63 11.94
N ARG A 362 -30.84 13.85 13.14
CA ARG A 362 -30.52 15.20 13.63
C ARG A 362 -29.47 15.91 12.78
N ALA A 363 -28.56 15.17 12.16
CA ALA A 363 -27.60 15.73 11.22
C ALA A 363 -28.29 16.22 9.94
N GLU A 364 -29.26 15.48 9.40
CA GLU A 364 -30.05 15.85 8.22
C GLU A 364 -30.86 17.13 8.50
N GLU A 365 -31.54 17.21 9.63
CA GLU A 365 -32.31 18.39 10.04
C GLU A 365 -31.41 19.64 10.12
N ALA A 366 -30.23 19.52 10.75
CA ALA A 366 -29.27 20.62 10.82
C ALA A 366 -28.67 21.00 9.45
N MET A 367 -28.54 20.05 8.51
CA MET A 367 -28.15 20.33 7.13
C MET A 367 -29.26 21.06 6.35
N ARG A 368 -30.52 20.73 6.63
CA ARG A 368 -31.68 21.41 6.06
C ARG A 368 -31.77 22.86 6.54
N ASP A 369 -31.54 23.09 7.83
CA ASP A 369 -31.44 24.44 8.39
C ASP A 369 -30.30 25.23 7.73
N ALA A 370 -29.13 24.61 7.55
CA ALA A 370 -28.00 25.23 6.86
C ALA A 370 -28.34 25.62 5.42
N GLU A 371 -29.02 24.75 4.67
CA GLU A 371 -29.46 25.03 3.30
C GLU A 371 -30.46 26.20 3.24
N ASN A 372 -31.40 26.26 4.18
CA ASN A 372 -32.36 27.35 4.28
C ASN A 372 -31.66 28.68 4.62
N SER A 373 -30.73 28.68 5.57
CA SER A 373 -29.93 29.87 5.92
C SER A 373 -29.09 30.36 4.74
N LEU A 374 -28.45 29.44 3.99
CA LEU A 374 -27.72 29.78 2.76
C LEU A 374 -28.66 30.37 1.69
N GLY A 375 -29.86 29.81 1.52
CA GLY A 375 -30.87 30.34 0.60
C GLY A 375 -31.37 31.74 0.96
N ASN A 376 -31.38 32.06 2.26
CA ASN A 376 -31.82 33.35 2.79
C ASN A 376 -30.73 34.43 2.82
N GLY A 377 -29.49 34.10 2.43
CA GLY A 377 -28.38 35.06 2.52
C GLY A 377 -27.61 35.03 3.84
N ASP A 378 -27.98 34.15 4.77
CA ASP A 378 -27.47 34.10 6.14
C ASP A 378 -26.32 33.09 6.27
N ALA A 379 -25.10 33.54 5.96
CA ALA A 379 -23.90 32.72 6.08
C ALA A 379 -23.55 32.36 7.54
N ASP A 380 -23.91 33.20 8.51
CA ASP A 380 -23.58 32.97 9.92
C ASP A 380 -24.48 31.89 10.52
N GLY A 381 -25.80 31.99 10.31
CA GLY A 381 -26.75 30.93 10.69
C GLY A 381 -26.52 29.62 9.94
N ALA A 382 -26.05 29.70 8.69
CA ALA A 382 -25.63 28.52 7.94
C ALA A 382 -24.41 27.84 8.56
N ALA A 383 -23.34 28.58 8.85
CA ALA A 383 -22.12 28.01 9.43
C ALA A 383 -22.37 27.35 10.80
N GLU A 384 -23.27 27.93 11.60
CA GLU A 384 -23.69 27.35 12.88
C GLU A 384 -24.44 26.02 12.70
N SER A 385 -25.43 26.00 11.80
CA SER A 385 -26.21 24.80 11.47
C SER A 385 -25.34 23.70 10.86
N GLN A 386 -24.37 24.06 10.02
CA GLN A 386 -23.35 23.14 9.49
C GLN A 386 -22.44 22.57 10.59
N GLY A 387 -22.14 23.36 11.62
CA GLY A 387 -21.43 22.90 12.82
C GLY A 387 -22.22 21.88 13.63
N ARG A 388 -23.53 22.11 13.82
CA ARG A 388 -24.44 21.13 14.45
C ARG A 388 -24.50 19.85 13.63
N ALA A 389 -24.67 19.94 12.31
CA ALA A 389 -24.65 18.78 11.41
C ALA A 389 -23.35 17.95 11.56
N LEU A 390 -22.18 18.59 11.55
CA LEU A 390 -20.89 17.91 11.75
C LEU A 390 -20.80 17.17 13.09
N SER A 391 -21.29 17.77 14.17
CA SER A 391 -21.28 17.14 15.49
C SER A 391 -22.16 15.88 15.52
N GLN A 392 -23.32 15.92 14.86
CA GLN A 392 -24.27 14.81 14.80
C GLN A 392 -23.78 13.70 13.86
N LEU A 393 -23.16 14.04 12.73
CA LEU A 393 -22.51 13.07 11.84
C LEU A 393 -21.41 12.28 12.58
N ARG A 394 -20.57 12.97 13.37
CA ARG A 394 -19.53 12.30 14.17
C ARG A 394 -20.11 11.36 15.22
N ARG A 395 -21.19 11.78 15.90
CA ARG A 395 -21.92 10.92 16.85
C ARG A 395 -22.56 9.71 16.16
N GLY A 396 -23.14 9.91 14.98
CA GLY A 396 -23.69 8.82 14.17
C GLY A 396 -22.61 7.81 13.73
N ALA A 397 -21.42 8.30 13.35
CA ALA A 397 -20.28 7.45 13.01
C ALA A 397 -19.80 6.61 14.20
N GLN A 398 -19.72 7.22 15.39
CA GLN A 398 -19.34 6.54 16.62
C GLN A 398 -20.38 5.47 17.00
N ALA A 399 -21.67 5.82 17.00
CA ALA A 399 -22.74 4.86 17.29
C ALA A 399 -22.76 3.68 16.30
N MET A 400 -22.48 3.91 15.01
CA MET A 400 -22.34 2.82 14.04
C MET A 400 -21.10 1.95 14.28
N ALA A 401 -19.97 2.54 14.65
CA ALA A 401 -18.76 1.80 14.99
C ALA A 401 -18.97 0.93 16.23
N ASP A 402 -19.63 1.46 17.26
CA ASP A 402 -19.96 0.75 18.49
C ASP A 402 -20.95 -0.40 18.24
N ALA A 403 -21.93 -0.20 17.34
CA ALA A 403 -22.87 -1.22 16.92
C ALA A 403 -22.18 -2.38 16.16
N MET A 404 -21.24 -2.05 15.27
CA MET A 404 -20.47 -3.06 14.52
C MET A 404 -19.52 -3.85 15.44
N GLN A 405 -18.98 -3.22 16.49
CA GLN A 405 -18.11 -3.88 17.45
C GLN A 405 -18.87 -4.86 18.37
N GLN A 406 -20.16 -4.63 18.61
CA GLN A 406 -21.02 -5.50 19.42
C GLN A 406 -21.74 -6.60 18.61
N GLY A 407 -21.86 -6.44 17.29
CA GLY A 407 -22.52 -7.39 16.39
C GLY A 407 -21.63 -8.48 15.77
N GLY A 408 -20.39 -8.66 16.25
CA GLY A 408 -19.49 -9.70 15.76
C GLY A 408 -19.99 -11.12 16.12
N PRO A 409 -20.02 -12.08 15.17
CA PRO A 409 -20.61 -13.40 15.38
C PRO A 409 -19.82 -14.21 16.41
N GLY A 410 -20.38 -14.33 17.61
CA GLY A 410 -20.19 -15.49 18.47
C GLY A 410 -21.36 -16.45 18.25
N ASP A 411 -21.12 -17.58 17.58
CA ASP A 411 -21.72 -18.87 17.94
C ASP A 411 -21.24 -20.00 17.00
N GLY A 412 -20.73 -21.07 17.62
CA GLY A 412 -20.41 -22.35 17.01
C GLY A 412 -20.41 -23.41 18.13
N PRO A 413 -21.37 -24.36 18.15
CA PRO A 413 -21.60 -25.21 19.31
C PRO A 413 -20.74 -26.49 19.30
N GLY A 414 -20.16 -26.87 20.45
CA GLY A 414 -19.77 -28.27 20.72
C GLY A 414 -18.48 -28.54 21.52
N SER A 415 -18.68 -28.97 22.78
CA SER A 415 -17.87 -29.92 23.59
C SER A 415 -16.81 -29.38 24.59
N PRO A 416 -16.62 -30.05 25.75
CA PRO A 416 -16.66 -29.41 27.08
C PRO A 416 -15.41 -29.58 27.98
N GLU A 417 -15.44 -28.82 29.10
CA GLU A 417 -14.75 -28.99 30.40
C GLU A 417 -13.22 -28.81 30.52
N GLY A 418 -12.83 -27.78 31.31
CA GLY A 418 -11.55 -27.61 31.98
C GLY A 418 -11.53 -26.30 32.81
N PRO A 419 -11.17 -26.29 34.12
CA PRO A 419 -11.64 -25.28 35.07
C PRO A 419 -10.76 -24.03 35.22
N GLU A 420 -11.39 -23.00 35.79
CA GLU A 420 -10.89 -21.66 36.14
C GLU A 420 -9.47 -21.60 36.74
N ALA A 421 -8.66 -20.62 36.28
CA ALA A 421 -7.97 -19.65 37.15
C ALA A 421 -7.09 -18.65 36.35
N ASN A 422 -7.18 -17.38 36.77
CA ASN A 422 -6.19 -16.30 36.67
C ASN A 422 -6.00 -15.53 35.34
N SER A 423 -6.60 -14.33 35.36
CA SER A 423 -6.01 -13.03 35.05
C SER A 423 -4.59 -13.02 34.45
N ALA A 424 -4.46 -12.69 33.16
CA ALA A 424 -3.30 -12.00 32.60
C ALA A 424 -3.57 -11.40 31.19
N GLU A 425 -3.51 -10.06 31.13
CA GLU A 425 -2.90 -9.25 30.06
C GLU A 425 -3.42 -9.34 28.61
N ARG A 426 -4.33 -8.40 28.28
CA ARG A 426 -4.60 -7.98 26.90
C ARG A 426 -3.31 -7.43 26.28
N THR A 427 -2.83 -8.14 25.28
CA THR A 427 -1.62 -7.83 24.55
C THR A 427 -1.99 -7.66 23.07
N ASP A 428 -1.61 -6.55 22.46
CA ASP A 428 -1.81 -6.29 21.02
C ASP A 428 -0.99 -7.32 20.20
N PRO A 429 -1.39 -7.74 18.97
CA PRO A 429 -0.69 -8.67 18.04
C PRO A 429 0.84 -8.57 17.84
N LEU A 430 1.52 -7.63 18.49
CA LEU A 430 2.99 -7.57 18.57
C LEU A 430 3.54 -7.76 20.00
N GLY A 431 2.78 -8.36 20.92
CA GLY A 431 3.32 -8.79 22.21
C GLY A 431 3.49 -7.68 23.26
N ARG A 432 2.81 -6.53 23.13
CA ARG A 432 2.92 -5.40 24.09
C ARG A 432 1.70 -5.29 25.02
N PRO A 433 1.88 -5.18 26.35
CA PRO A 433 0.77 -4.97 27.28
C PRO A 433 0.21 -3.54 27.15
N VAL A 434 -1.10 -3.40 26.99
CA VAL A 434 -1.78 -2.09 26.87
C VAL A 434 -2.21 -1.62 28.25
N ARG A 435 -1.60 -0.53 28.76
CA ARG A 435 -2.06 0.14 29.98
C ARG A 435 -3.10 1.21 29.62
N ASN A 436 -4.28 1.08 30.22
CA ASN A 436 -5.37 2.05 30.18
C ASN A 436 -4.92 3.39 30.80
N ARG A 437 -5.17 4.51 30.14
CA ARG A 437 -5.03 5.84 30.76
C ARG A 437 -6.25 6.70 30.44
N GLU A 438 -7.04 6.91 31.49
CA GLU A 438 -8.07 7.93 31.61
C GLU A 438 -7.50 9.33 31.32
N PHE A 439 -8.35 10.18 30.75
CA PHE A 439 -8.11 11.59 30.55
C PHE A 439 -7.94 12.30 31.90
N GLY A 440 -6.81 13.01 32.04
CA GLY A 440 -6.54 13.96 33.11
C GLY A 440 -5.64 15.06 32.57
N ASP A 441 -6.06 16.30 32.83
CA ASP A 441 -5.51 17.57 32.37
C ASP A 441 -4.01 17.81 32.66
N ASP A 442 -3.41 18.59 31.75
CA ASP A 442 -2.35 19.59 31.94
C ASP A 442 -0.84 19.20 31.95
N TYR A 443 -0.07 20.11 31.34
CA TYR A 443 1.40 20.25 31.23
C TYR A 443 2.16 19.55 30.08
N THR A 444 2.08 20.18 28.91
CA THR A 444 3.21 20.58 28.04
C THR A 444 4.53 19.80 28.14
N VAL A 445 4.71 18.77 27.30
CA VAL A 445 6.02 18.47 26.68
C VAL A 445 5.77 18.10 25.21
N LYS A 446 5.96 19.07 24.32
CA LYS A 446 6.11 18.80 22.88
C LYS A 446 7.45 18.08 22.71
N VAL A 447 7.40 16.81 22.32
CA VAL A 447 8.57 16.16 21.71
C VAL A 447 8.81 16.87 20.37
N PRO A 448 9.98 17.46 20.11
CA PRO A 448 10.18 18.26 18.90
C PRO A 448 10.16 17.43 17.61
N ASP A 449 9.60 18.02 16.56
CA ASP A 449 9.64 17.50 15.19
C ASP A 449 11.10 17.33 14.70
N GLU A 450 11.34 16.42 13.74
CA GLU A 450 12.66 16.10 13.15
C GLU A 450 13.53 17.31 12.77
N ILE A 451 12.91 18.47 12.50
CA ILE A 451 13.55 19.75 12.16
C ILE A 451 14.42 20.28 13.32
N ASP A 452 14.05 20.06 14.58
CA ASP A 452 14.75 20.62 15.74
C ASP A 452 16.03 19.85 16.08
N THR A 453 16.12 18.56 15.74
CA THR A 453 17.36 17.78 15.89
C THR A 453 18.45 18.22 14.91
N GLN A 454 18.07 18.57 13.68
CA GLN A 454 18.99 19.12 12.68
C GLN A 454 19.42 20.56 13.01
N ARG A 455 18.54 21.33 13.65
CA ARG A 455 18.88 22.68 14.14
C ARG A 455 19.82 22.60 15.34
N ALA A 456 19.61 21.66 16.26
CA ALA A 456 20.52 21.39 17.37
C ALA A 456 21.92 20.98 16.90
N ARG A 457 22.01 20.10 15.88
CA ARG A 457 23.31 19.72 15.29
C ARG A 457 24.08 20.89 14.69
N ARG A 458 23.38 21.79 13.95
CA ARG A 458 24.01 23.00 13.39
C ARG A 458 24.52 23.95 14.48
N VAL A 459 23.77 24.10 15.57
CA VAL A 459 24.20 24.94 16.71
C VAL A 459 25.43 24.33 17.39
N LEU A 460 25.47 23.01 17.62
CA LEU A 460 26.63 22.35 18.22
C LEU A 460 27.90 22.42 17.34
N GLU A 461 27.75 22.31 16.01
CA GLU A 461 28.87 22.49 15.07
C GLU A 461 29.41 23.93 15.09
N GLU A 462 28.51 24.91 15.14
CA GLU A 462 28.86 26.33 15.23
C GLU A 462 29.60 26.64 16.55
N LEU A 463 29.15 26.07 17.67
CA LEU A 463 29.79 26.23 18.98
C LEU A 463 31.19 25.58 19.00
N ARG A 464 31.34 24.35 18.47
CA ARG A 464 32.65 23.69 18.36
C ARG A 464 33.61 24.45 17.46
N ARG A 465 33.11 25.02 16.35
CA ARG A 465 33.91 25.84 15.43
C ARG A 465 34.41 27.11 16.11
N ARG A 466 33.56 27.77 16.91
CA ARG A 466 33.93 28.99 17.65
C ARG A 466 34.87 28.70 18.82
N LEU A 467 34.73 27.56 19.49
CA LEU A 467 35.67 27.11 20.53
C LEU A 467 37.07 26.83 19.97
N SER A 468 37.16 26.39 18.71
CA SER A 468 38.42 26.07 18.04
C SER A 468 39.17 27.29 17.50
N ASP A 469 38.63 28.50 17.65
CA ASP A 469 39.25 29.74 17.17
C ASP A 469 40.05 30.44 18.29
N PRO A 470 41.39 30.35 18.27
CA PRO A 470 42.25 30.86 19.35
C PRO A 470 42.31 32.39 19.41
N SER A 471 41.72 33.10 18.44
CA SER A 471 41.67 34.57 18.41
C SER A 471 40.56 35.17 19.28
N ARG A 472 39.68 34.33 19.85
CA ARG A 472 38.53 34.78 20.64
C ARG A 472 38.91 35.15 22.08
N PRO A 473 38.16 36.09 22.71
CA PRO A 473 38.37 36.44 24.11
C PRO A 473 38.22 35.22 25.03
N ARG A 474 39.13 35.08 26.01
CA ARG A 474 39.13 33.94 26.96
C ARG A 474 37.79 33.74 27.68
N LEU A 475 37.13 34.84 28.06
CA LEU A 475 35.82 34.80 28.71
C LEU A 475 34.73 34.15 27.84
N GLU A 476 34.81 34.33 26.51
CA GLU A 476 33.87 33.74 25.55
C GLU A 476 34.17 32.25 25.35
N LEU A 477 35.44 31.87 25.27
CA LEU A 477 35.85 30.46 25.17
C LEU A 477 35.42 29.65 26.39
N ASP A 478 35.63 30.19 27.61
CA ASP A 478 35.20 29.54 28.86
C ASP A 478 33.67 29.40 28.95
N TYR A 479 32.92 30.36 28.39
CA TYR A 479 31.46 30.29 28.32
C TYR A 479 30.99 29.23 27.32
N LEU A 480 31.62 29.16 26.14
CA LEU A 480 31.31 28.17 25.10
C LEU A 480 31.64 26.73 25.55
N ASP A 481 32.74 26.55 26.30
CA ASP A 481 33.15 25.25 26.85
C ASP A 481 32.14 24.74 27.89
N ARG A 482 31.69 25.63 28.79
CA ARG A 482 30.64 25.30 29.78
C ARG A 482 29.32 24.94 29.10
N LEU A 483 28.96 25.66 28.04
CA LEU A 483 27.73 25.39 27.28
C LEU A 483 27.76 24.04 26.56
N LEU A 484 28.94 23.53 26.21
CA LEU A 484 29.14 22.21 25.62
C LEU A 484 29.21 21.08 26.66
N GLN A 485 29.56 21.38 27.91
CA GLN A 485 29.58 20.42 29.02
C GLN A 485 28.18 20.03 29.50
N ASP A 486 27.21 20.94 29.38
CA ASP A 486 25.83 20.74 29.81
C ASP A 486 24.95 19.98 28.78
N TYR A 487 25.54 19.50 27.67
CA TYR A 487 24.85 18.81 26.55
C TYR A 487 25.34 17.38 26.28
#